data_AF-A0A957L983-F1
#
_entry.id   AF-A0A957L983-F1
#
_cell.length_a   1.000
_cell.length_b   1.000
_cell.length_c   1.000
_cell.angle_alpha   90.00
_cell.angle_beta   90.00
_cell.angle_gamma   90.00
#
_symmetry.space_group_name_H-M   'P 1'
#
loop_
_entity.id
_entity.type
_entity.pdbx_description
1 polymer ?
#
loop_
_entity_poly.entity_id
_entity_poly.type
_entity_poly.pdbx_seq_one_letter_code
_entity_poly.pdbx_strand_id
1 'polypeptide(L)'
;HLMTDVWTSVGVLIGVGLVWLTGRPWLDGVVALLVAAQIGWSGAGLLRDAIQGLMDKALPHDEVHEIIDILDRFSEQEGVQYHALRTRQAGARRFVSVHVQVPGSWSVQDGHDLVEEIEAELRTAVPQVSVFTHLEPLEDPRSWHDIELIRS
;
A
#
# COMPACT_ATOMS: atom_id res chain seq x y z
N HIS A 1 -12.14 -7.43 12.49
CA HIS A 1 -12.92 -6.18 12.47
C HIS A 1 -14.41 -6.43 12.70
N LEU A 2 -15.15 -7.09 11.78
CA LEU A 2 -16.61 -7.27 11.92
C LEU A 2 -17.08 -7.96 13.22
N MET A 3 -16.41 -9.02 13.68
CA MET A 3 -16.84 -9.74 14.89
C MET A 3 -16.66 -8.90 16.16
N THR A 4 -15.59 -8.10 16.25
CA THR A 4 -15.32 -7.22 17.40
C THR A 4 -16.34 -6.10 17.53
N ASP A 5 -16.85 -5.57 16.41
CA ASP A 5 -17.92 -4.56 16.40
C ASP A 5 -19.28 -5.13 16.84
N VAL A 6 -19.54 -6.40 16.53
CA VAL A 6 -20.76 -7.10 16.97
C VAL A 6 -20.74 -7.31 18.49
N TRP A 7 -19.62 -7.80 19.04
CA TRP A 7 -19.49 -8.04 20.48
C TRP A 7 -19.60 -6.77 21.32
N THR A 8 -19.04 -5.66 20.85
CA THR A 8 -19.12 -4.37 21.54
C THR A 8 -20.54 -3.77 21.46
N SER A 9 -21.22 -3.90 20.32
CA SER A 9 -22.61 -3.47 20.15
C SER A 9 -23.59 -4.26 21.04
N VAL A 10 -23.39 -5.58 21.16
CA VAL A 10 -24.17 -6.44 22.06
C VAL A 10 -23.93 -6.06 23.52
N GLY A 11 -22.69 -5.73 23.91
CA GLY A 11 -22.36 -5.25 25.25
C GLY A 11 -23.08 -3.94 25.61
N VAL A 12 -23.16 -2.99 24.66
CA VAL A 12 -23.92 -1.75 24.82
C VAL A 12 -25.42 -2.01 24.97
N LEU A 13 -26.00 -2.88 24.14
CA LEU A 13 -27.41 -3.26 24.22
C LEU A 13 -27.78 -3.87 25.57
N ILE A 14 -26.92 -4.75 26.10
CA ILE A 14 -27.10 -5.35 27.43
C ILE A 14 -26.99 -4.29 28.53
N GLY A 15 -26.02 -3.38 28.43
CA GLY A 15 -25.84 -2.26 29.37
C GLY A 15 -27.06 -1.36 29.45
N VAL A 16 -27.60 -0.93 28.31
CA VAL A 16 -28.81 -0.10 28.22
C VAL A 16 -30.04 -0.87 28.74
N GLY A 17 -30.17 -2.15 28.41
CA GLY A 17 -31.25 -3.01 28.92
C GLY A 17 -31.25 -3.16 30.45
N LEU A 18 -30.06 -3.24 31.06
CA LEU A 18 -29.89 -3.31 32.51
C LEU A 18 -30.30 -2.00 33.21
N VAL A 19 -30.00 -0.83 32.63
CA VAL A 19 -30.47 0.47 33.18
C VAL A 19 -31.99 0.56 33.14
N TRP A 20 -32.59 0.15 32.01
CA TRP A 20 -34.05 0.15 31.84
C TRP A 20 -34.75 -0.73 32.88
N LEU A 21 -34.18 -1.90 33.20
CA LEU A 21 -34.71 -2.81 34.22
C LEU A 21 -34.48 -2.34 35.66
N THR A 22 -33.39 -1.63 35.94
CA THR A 22 -33.02 -1.25 37.32
C THR A 22 -33.54 0.13 37.75
N GLY A 23 -33.92 1.00 36.81
CA GLY A 23 -34.61 2.27 37.07
C GLY A 23 -33.83 3.29 37.91
N ARG A 24 -32.52 3.11 38.09
CA ARG A 24 -31.68 4.02 38.90
C ARG A 24 -31.12 5.14 38.02
N PRO A 25 -31.42 6.42 38.32
CA PRO A 25 -31.02 7.54 37.46
C PRO A 25 -29.50 7.77 37.35
N TRP A 26 -28.70 7.29 38.31
CA TRP A 26 -27.23 7.39 38.21
C TRP A 26 -26.61 6.36 37.25
N LEU A 27 -27.28 5.22 37.02
CA LEU A 27 -26.80 4.19 36.09
C LEU A 27 -26.88 4.67 34.64
N ASP A 28 -27.87 5.49 34.32
CA ASP A 28 -28.03 6.11 33.01
C ASP A 28 -26.79 6.94 32.62
N GLY A 29 -26.29 7.77 33.55
CA GLY A 29 -25.07 8.55 33.33
C GLY A 29 -23.81 7.70 33.11
N VAL A 30 -23.65 6.60 33.86
CA VAL A 30 -22.51 5.68 33.70
C VAL A 30 -22.57 4.96 32.36
N VAL A 31 -23.75 4.46 31.98
CA VAL A 31 -23.93 3.77 30.69
C VAL A 31 -23.77 4.73 29.52
N ALA A 32 -24.30 5.95 29.61
CA ALA A 32 -24.09 6.98 28.59
C ALA A 32 -22.59 7.30 28.40
N LEU A 33 -21.82 7.39 29.49
CA LEU A 33 -20.38 7.61 29.41
C LEU A 33 -19.64 6.44 28.75
N LEU A 34 -19.99 5.20 29.11
CA LEU A 34 -19.40 4.00 28.50
C LEU A 34 -19.70 3.90 27.00
N VAL A 35 -20.95 4.20 26.60
CA VAL A 35 -21.34 4.23 25.19
C VAL A 35 -20.60 5.33 24.44
N ALA A 36 -20.51 6.54 25.00
CA ALA A 36 -19.78 7.65 24.39
C ALA A 36 -18.30 7.31 24.21
N ALA A 37 -17.66 6.68 25.21
CA ALA A 37 -16.27 6.22 25.11
C ALA A 37 -16.10 5.15 24.02
N GLN A 38 -17.03 4.20 23.92
CA GLN A 38 -17.01 3.14 22.91
C GLN A 38 -17.14 3.70 21.48
N ILE A 39 -18.09 4.62 21.27
CA ILE A 39 -18.28 5.31 19.99
C ILE A 39 -17.02 6.12 19.65
N GLY A 40 -16.48 6.86 20.61
CA GLY A 40 -15.26 7.65 20.43
C GLY A 40 -14.05 6.80 20.03
N TRP A 41 -13.84 5.66 20.68
CA TRP A 41 -12.75 4.74 20.34
C TRP A 41 -12.93 4.13 18.94
N SER A 42 -14.13 3.68 18.61
CA SER A 42 -14.43 3.09 17.30
C SER A 42 -14.26 4.12 16.18
N GLY A 43 -14.76 5.34 16.38
CA GLY A 43 -14.59 6.45 15.45
C GLY A 43 -13.13 6.85 15.26
N ALA A 44 -12.34 6.89 16.33
CA ALA A 44 -10.91 7.19 16.27
C ALA A 44 -10.13 6.12 15.47
N GLY A 45 -10.50 4.84 15.59
CA GLY A 45 -9.93 3.75 14.80
C GLY A 45 -10.20 3.93 13.31
N LEU A 46 -11.46 4.16 12.94
CA LEU A 46 -11.85 4.39 11.55
C LEU A 46 -11.15 5.62 10.94
N LEU A 47 -11.06 6.71 11.70
CA LEU A 47 -10.35 7.92 11.27
C LEU A 47 -8.86 7.65 11.06
N ARG A 48 -8.23 6.90 11.97
CA ARG A 48 -6.82 6.51 11.86
C ARG A 48 -6.57 5.64 10.63
N ASP A 49 -7.45 4.68 10.36
CA ASP A 49 -7.33 3.80 9.18
C ASP A 49 -7.54 4.58 7.87
N ALA A 50 -8.49 5.52 7.85
CA ALA A 50 -8.69 6.42 6.71
C ALA A 50 -7.46 7.30 6.45
N ILE A 51 -6.90 7.92 7.50
CA ILE A 51 -5.66 8.72 7.40
C ILE A 51 -4.50 7.85 6.93
N GLN A 52 -4.38 6.63 7.43
CA GLN A 52 -3.32 5.70 7.01
C GLN A 52 -3.46 5.22 5.56
N GLY A 53 -4.68 5.12 5.04
CA GLY A 53 -4.92 4.85 3.62
C GLY A 53 -4.62 6.04 2.71
N LEU A 54 -4.59 7.27 3.27
CA LEU A 54 -4.12 8.49 2.62
C LEU A 54 -2.60 8.65 2.66
N MET A 55 -1.91 7.98 3.59
CA MET A 55 -0.46 7.94 3.62
C MET A 55 0.01 6.97 2.54
N ASP A 56 0.82 7.44 1.59
CA ASP A 56 1.53 6.58 0.62
C ASP A 56 2.43 5.61 1.40
N LYS A 57 1.91 4.42 1.71
CA LYS A 57 2.67 3.34 2.35
C LYS A 57 3.35 2.51 1.28
N ALA A 58 4.53 1.99 1.58
CA ALA A 58 5.16 0.96 0.76
C ALA A 58 4.27 -0.28 0.64
N LEU A 59 4.42 -1.03 -0.45
CA LEU A 59 3.70 -2.30 -0.63
C LEU A 59 4.07 -3.33 0.44
N PRO A 60 3.21 -4.35 0.66
CA PRO A 60 3.54 -5.51 1.48
C PRO A 60 4.87 -6.16 1.06
N HIS A 61 5.62 -6.72 2.01
CA HIS A 61 6.98 -7.22 1.75
C HIS A 61 6.99 -8.38 0.75
N ASP A 62 5.97 -9.23 0.80
CA ASP A 62 5.73 -10.31 -0.15
C ASP A 62 5.53 -9.79 -1.59
N GLU A 63 4.68 -8.78 -1.79
CA GLU A 63 4.51 -8.15 -3.11
C GLU A 63 5.81 -7.49 -3.59
N VAL A 64 6.56 -6.84 -2.69
CA VAL A 64 7.86 -6.23 -3.02
C VAL A 64 8.88 -7.29 -3.44
N HIS A 65 8.94 -8.42 -2.74
CA HIS A 65 9.85 -9.51 -3.09
C HIS A 65 9.52 -10.09 -4.46
N GLU A 66 8.24 -10.30 -4.76
CA GLU A 66 7.82 -10.80 -6.08
C GLU A 66 8.18 -9.84 -7.21
N ILE A 67 8.05 -8.53 -6.99
CA ILE A 67 8.51 -7.50 -7.95
C ILE A 67 10.03 -7.60 -8.16
N ILE A 68 10.81 -7.76 -7.09
CA ILE A 68 12.27 -7.88 -7.17
C ILE A 68 12.67 -9.15 -7.93
N ASP A 69 12.07 -10.29 -7.61
CA ASP A 69 12.35 -11.57 -8.28
C ASP A 69 12.11 -11.50 -9.80
N ILE A 70 11.06 -10.79 -10.22
CA ILE A 70 10.77 -10.55 -11.65
C ILE A 70 11.87 -9.70 -12.28
N LEU A 71 12.22 -8.56 -11.65
CA LEU A 71 13.23 -7.64 -12.17
C LEU A 71 14.63 -8.28 -12.22
N ASP A 72 14.99 -9.05 -11.19
CA ASP A 72 16.25 -9.79 -11.13
C ASP A 72 16.34 -10.83 -12.26
N ARG A 73 15.24 -11.53 -12.56
CA ARG A 73 15.22 -12.47 -13.69
C ARG A 73 15.48 -11.79 -15.03
N PHE A 74 14.85 -10.65 -15.31
CA PHE A 74 15.12 -9.90 -16.55
C PHE A 74 16.55 -9.36 -16.58
N SER A 75 17.06 -8.87 -15.45
CA SER A 75 18.45 -8.43 -15.30
C SER A 75 19.44 -9.55 -15.67
N GLU A 76 19.20 -10.78 -15.18
CA GLU A 76 20.03 -11.94 -15.47
C GLU A 76 19.91 -12.45 -16.92
N GLN A 77 18.70 -12.44 -17.50
CA GLN A 77 18.43 -13.00 -18.82
C GLN A 77 18.87 -12.06 -19.96
N GLU A 78 18.57 -10.77 -19.84
CA GLU A 78 18.78 -9.78 -20.89
C GLU A 78 20.06 -8.96 -20.68
N GLY A 79 20.75 -9.14 -19.55
CA GLY A 79 21.96 -8.38 -19.21
C GLY A 79 21.70 -6.90 -18.97
N VAL A 80 20.48 -6.56 -18.56
CA VAL A 80 20.03 -5.20 -18.25
C VAL A 80 20.18 -4.91 -16.75
N GLN A 81 20.00 -3.66 -16.34
CA GLN A 81 20.01 -3.28 -14.93
C GLN A 81 18.74 -2.52 -14.57
N TYR A 82 18.43 -2.43 -13.28
CA TYR A 82 17.36 -1.56 -12.81
C TYR A 82 17.75 -0.88 -11.51
N HIS A 83 17.13 0.28 -11.25
CA HIS A 83 17.36 1.04 -10.03
C HIS A 83 16.16 1.93 -9.69
N ALA A 84 16.27 2.67 -8.59
CA ALA A 84 15.24 3.59 -8.11
C ALA A 84 13.83 2.96 -7.97
N LEU A 85 13.76 1.64 -7.65
CA LEU A 85 12.50 0.94 -7.42
C LEU A 85 11.73 1.59 -6.26
N ARG A 86 10.51 2.02 -6.56
CA ARG A 86 9.59 2.63 -5.62
C ARG A 86 8.25 1.92 -5.70
N THR A 87 7.71 1.60 -4.55
CA THR A 87 6.39 1.01 -4.44
C THR A 87 5.54 1.84 -3.50
N ARG A 88 4.26 2.01 -3.84
CA ARG A 88 3.30 2.66 -2.96
C ARG A 88 1.92 2.03 -3.10
N GLN A 89 1.15 2.09 -2.03
CA GLN A 89 -0.23 1.64 -1.97
C GLN A 89 -1.15 2.83 -1.68
N ALA A 90 -2.21 2.98 -2.47
CA ALA A 90 -3.30 3.89 -2.18
C ALA A 90 -4.63 3.13 -2.23
N GLY A 91 -5.20 2.84 -1.06
CA GLY A 91 -6.36 1.95 -0.94
C GLY A 91 -6.08 0.56 -1.50
N ALA A 92 -6.86 0.14 -2.49
CA ALA A 92 -6.70 -1.15 -3.18
C ALA A 92 -5.73 -1.11 -4.37
N ARG A 93 -5.27 0.08 -4.78
CA ARG A 93 -4.37 0.24 -5.93
C ARG A 93 -2.92 0.14 -5.49
N ARG A 94 -2.13 -0.61 -6.26
CA ARG A 94 -0.66 -0.62 -6.15
C ARG A 94 -0.06 0.28 -7.22
N PHE A 95 1.07 0.89 -6.90
CA PHE A 95 1.88 1.63 -7.87
C PHE A 95 3.32 1.19 -7.72
N VAL A 96 3.95 0.93 -8.86
CA VAL A 96 5.36 0.59 -8.98
C VAL A 96 6.00 1.56 -9.94
N SER A 97 7.13 2.16 -9.57
CA SER A 97 7.97 2.92 -10.47
C SER A 97 9.39 2.39 -10.40
N VAL A 98 10.02 2.22 -11.55
CA VAL A 98 11.37 1.67 -11.65
C VAL A 98 12.08 2.26 -12.86
N HIS A 99 13.38 2.47 -12.73
CA HIS A 99 14.24 2.84 -13.85
C HIS A 99 14.88 1.56 -14.39
N VAL A 100 14.82 1.33 -15.69
CA VAL A 100 15.39 0.17 -16.38
C VAL A 100 16.50 0.66 -17.30
N GLN A 101 17.69 0.14 -17.11
CA GLN A 101 18.90 0.48 -17.85
C GLN A 101 19.21 -0.59 -18.89
N VAL A 102 19.23 -0.21 -20.17
CA VAL A 102 19.51 -1.08 -21.32
C VAL A 102 20.75 -0.61 -22.09
N PRO A 103 21.41 -1.45 -22.90
CA PRO A 103 22.54 -1.00 -23.71
C PRO A 103 22.17 0.19 -24.61
N GLY A 104 22.96 1.25 -24.61
CA GLY A 104 22.68 2.46 -25.39
C GLY A 104 22.72 2.25 -26.92
N SER A 105 23.16 1.09 -27.37
CA SER A 105 23.12 0.66 -28.77
C SER A 105 21.76 0.09 -29.20
N TRP A 106 20.88 -0.24 -28.26
CA TRP A 106 19.52 -0.70 -28.56
C TRP A 106 18.71 0.39 -29.25
N SER A 107 17.79 -0.02 -30.12
CA SER A 107 16.80 0.92 -30.62
C SER A 107 15.80 1.26 -29.50
N VAL A 108 15.12 2.40 -29.65
CA VAL A 108 14.01 2.77 -28.75
C VAL A 108 12.93 1.68 -28.75
N GLN A 109 12.73 0.99 -29.87
CA GLN A 109 11.77 -0.11 -29.96
C GLN A 109 12.20 -1.30 -29.11
N ASP A 110 13.45 -1.75 -29.19
CA ASP A 110 13.94 -2.89 -28.42
C ASP A 110 13.82 -2.62 -26.91
N GLY A 111 14.18 -1.41 -26.49
CA GLY A 111 14.01 -0.99 -25.09
C GLY A 111 12.55 -0.89 -24.67
N HIS A 112 11.66 -0.41 -25.55
CA HIS A 112 10.22 -0.34 -25.29
C HIS A 112 9.59 -1.74 -25.15
N ASP A 113 9.97 -2.67 -26.02
CA ASP A 113 9.46 -4.04 -26.02
C ASP A 113 9.83 -4.76 -24.72
N LEU A 114 11.08 -4.61 -24.27
CA LEU A 114 11.53 -5.15 -22.98
C LEU A 114 10.73 -4.60 -21.80
N VAL A 115 10.56 -3.27 -21.71
CA VAL A 115 9.82 -2.70 -20.58
C VAL A 115 8.34 -3.06 -20.63
N GLU A 116 7.73 -3.23 -21.80
CA GLU A 116 6.35 -3.70 -21.89
C GLU A 116 6.22 -5.15 -21.40
N GLU A 117 7.22 -6.00 -21.67
CA GLU A 117 7.26 -7.37 -21.13
C GLU A 117 7.38 -7.39 -19.60
N ILE A 118 8.29 -6.59 -19.05
CA ILE A 118 8.44 -6.40 -17.59
C ILE A 118 7.12 -5.91 -17.00
N GLU A 119 6.52 -4.87 -17.58
CA GLU A 119 5.26 -4.31 -17.08
C GLU A 119 4.11 -5.30 -17.15
N ALA A 120 4.01 -6.11 -18.22
CA ALA A 120 2.99 -7.15 -18.35
C ALA A 120 3.14 -8.23 -17.27
N GLU A 121 4.36 -8.63 -16.95
CA GLU A 121 4.60 -9.63 -15.91
C GLU A 121 4.31 -9.09 -14.51
N LEU A 122 4.75 -7.86 -14.21
CA LEU A 122 4.43 -7.19 -12.95
C LEU A 122 2.91 -7.00 -12.76
N ARG A 123 2.18 -6.68 -13.84
CA ARG A 123 0.70 -6.59 -13.81
C ARG A 123 0.03 -7.94 -13.57
N THR A 124 0.68 -9.04 -13.93
CA THR A 124 0.18 -10.40 -13.70
C THR A 124 0.43 -10.85 -12.27
N ALA A 125 1.61 -10.57 -11.73
CA ALA A 125 2.01 -10.90 -10.38
C ALA A 125 1.27 -10.08 -9.31
N VAL A 126 1.18 -8.76 -9.50
CA VAL A 126 0.66 -7.83 -8.50
C VAL A 126 -0.73 -7.31 -8.88
N PRO A 127 -1.82 -7.72 -8.18
CA PRO A 127 -3.18 -7.36 -8.58
C PRO A 127 -3.45 -5.85 -8.50
N GLN A 128 -4.06 -5.28 -9.55
CA GLN A 128 -4.45 -3.86 -9.59
C GLN A 128 -3.26 -2.88 -9.51
N VAL A 129 -2.07 -3.30 -9.96
CA VAL A 129 -0.88 -2.45 -10.06
C VAL A 129 -0.92 -1.52 -11.27
N SER A 130 -0.43 -0.30 -11.08
CA SER A 130 0.00 0.61 -12.15
C SER A 130 1.52 0.66 -12.13
N VAL A 131 2.15 0.32 -13.25
CA VAL A 131 3.61 0.33 -13.39
C VAL A 131 4.03 1.55 -14.22
N PHE A 132 5.10 2.22 -13.81
CA PHE A 132 5.75 3.28 -14.58
C PHE A 132 7.23 2.98 -14.71
N THR A 133 7.66 2.67 -15.92
CA THR A 133 9.07 2.44 -16.24
C THR A 133 9.71 3.69 -16.82
N HIS A 134 10.95 3.97 -16.43
CA HIS A 134 11.80 4.96 -17.09
C HIS A 134 12.98 4.23 -17.73
N LEU A 135 13.04 4.23 -19.06
CA LEU A 135 14.10 3.59 -19.82
C LEU A 135 15.32 4.51 -19.89
N GLU A 136 16.48 3.99 -19.51
CA GLU A 136 17.74 4.71 -19.48
C GLU A 136 18.84 3.90 -20.19
N PRO A 137 19.83 4.55 -20.82
CA PRO A 137 21.02 3.85 -21.31
C PRO A 137 21.95 3.49 -20.14
N LEU A 138 22.46 2.26 -20.16
CA LEU A 138 23.32 1.67 -19.13
C LEU A 138 24.68 2.36 -19.03
N GLU A 139 25.17 2.93 -20.14
CA GLU A 139 26.47 3.62 -20.19
C GLU A 139 26.40 5.11 -19.83
N ASP A 140 25.20 5.69 -19.62
CA ASP A 140 25.07 7.10 -19.27
C ASP A 140 25.21 7.30 -17.75
N PRO A 141 26.28 7.96 -17.28
CA PRO A 141 26.47 8.22 -15.85
C PRO A 141 25.38 9.14 -15.27
N ARG A 142 24.62 9.86 -16.11
CA ARG A 142 23.52 10.72 -15.64
C ARG A 142 22.36 9.95 -15.03
N SER A 143 22.18 8.69 -15.44
CA SER A 143 21.15 7.77 -14.94
C SER A 143 21.18 7.63 -13.40
N TRP A 144 22.32 7.89 -12.76
CA TRP A 144 22.48 7.76 -11.30
C TRP A 144 22.24 9.05 -10.49
N HIS A 145 22.16 10.22 -11.14
CA HIS A 145 22.02 11.50 -10.42
C HIS A 145 20.62 11.69 -9.81
N ASP A 146 19.61 11.02 -10.34
CA ASP A 146 18.22 11.18 -9.90
C ASP A 146 17.94 10.52 -8.55
N ILE A 147 18.84 9.64 -8.09
CA ILE A 147 18.77 8.97 -6.79
C ILE A 147 18.93 9.98 -5.64
N GLU A 148 19.69 11.06 -5.85
CA GLU A 148 19.97 12.07 -4.82
C GLU A 148 18.78 13.00 -4.52
N LEU A 149 17.88 13.21 -5.49
CA LEU A 149 16.66 14.02 -5.34
C LEU A 149 15.65 13.42 -4.33
N ILE A 150 15.93 12.24 -3.79
CA ILE A 150 14.99 11.39 -3.05
C ILE A 150 15.31 11.35 -1.54
N ARG A 151 16.42 11.95 -1.10
CA ARG A 151 16.84 11.97 0.31
C ARG A 151 16.40 13.22 1.10
N SER A 152 15.64 14.14 0.51
CA SER A 152 15.10 15.33 1.18
C SER A 152 13.64 15.19 1.59
#